data_AF-A0AAU2U4D4-F1
#
_entry.id   AF-A0AAU2U4D4-F1
#
_cell.length_a   1.000
_cell.length_b   1.000
_cell.length_c   1.000
_cell.angle_alpha   90.00
_cell.angle_beta   90.00
_cell.angle_gamma   90.00
#
_symmetry.space_group_name_H-M   'P 1'
#
loop_
_entity.id
_entity.type
_entity.pdbx_description
1 polymer ?
#
loop_
_entity_poly.entity_id
_entity_poly.type
_entity_poly.pdbx_seq_one_letter_code
_entity_poly.pdbx_strand_id
1 'polypeptide(L)' 'MSTLALLVVLLLVLVGLLVVGALAYLARRHPAWVQPLLVGLAGVTALAALITPVVAR' A
#
# COMPACT_ATOMS: atom_id res chain seq x y z
N MET A 1 21.69 8.49 10.32
CA MET A 1 20.44 8.75 9.56
C MET A 1 20.15 10.24 9.63
N SER A 2 20.07 10.93 8.49
CA SER A 2 19.80 12.38 8.50
C SER A 2 18.34 12.65 8.92
N THR A 3 18.06 13.83 9.47
CA THR A 3 16.70 14.26 9.83
C THR A 3 15.73 14.16 8.66
N LEU A 4 16.21 14.40 7.44
CA LEU A 4 15.43 14.23 6.21
C LEU A 4 15.00 12.77 6.02
N ALA A 5 15.89 11.80 6.23
CA ALA A 5 15.55 10.38 6.13
C ALA A 5 14.47 9.98 7.14
N LEU A 6 14.53 10.52 8.37
CA LEU A 6 13.50 10.29 9.39
C LEU A 6 12.15 10.89 8.99
N LEU A 7 12.13 12.10 8.43
CA LEU A 7 10.90 12.74 7.96
C LEU A 7 10.29 11.99 6.78
N VAL A 8 11.11 11.48 5.85
CA VAL A 8 10.64 10.66 4.73
C VAL A 8 10.05 9.35 5.23
N VAL A 9 10.71 8.67 6.16
CA VAL A 9 10.16 7.45 6.78
C VAL A 9 8.84 7.74 7.48
N LEU A 10 8.76 8.81 8.27
CA LEU A 10 7.53 9.22 8.94
C LEU A 10 6.40 9.51 7.94
N LEU A 11 6.72 10.21 6.85
CA LEU A 11 5.78 10.51 5.78
C LEU A 11 5.26 9.22 5.13
N LEU A 12 6.15 8.29 4.79
CA LEU A 12 5.77 6.99 4.21
C LEU A 12 4.86 6.19 5.15
N VAL A 13 5.16 6.20 6.45
CA VAL A 13 4.31 5.56 7.47
C VAL A 13 2.93 6.21 7.52
N LEU A 14 2.85 7.53 7.58
CA LEU A 14 1.57 8.26 7.62
C LEU A 14 0.73 8.01 6.35
N VAL A 15 1.36 8.08 5.18
CA VAL A 15 0.71 7.77 3.90
C VAL A 15 0.21 6.33 3.89
N GLY A 16 1.03 5.38 4.34
CA GLY A 16 0.64 3.97 4.48
C GLY A 16 -0.59 3.79 5.38
N LEU A 17 -0.60 4.41 6.56
CA LEU A 17 -1.75 4.38 7.47
C LEU A 17 -3.01 4.98 6.84
N LEU A 18 -2.89 6.11 6.13
CA LEU A 18 -4.02 6.74 5.45
C LEU A 18 -4.60 5.81 4.37
N VAL A 19 -3.74 5.17 3.57
CA VAL A 19 -4.18 4.22 2.54
C VAL A 19 -4.90 3.03 3.18
N VAL A 20 -4.29 2.38 4.17
CA VAL A 20 -4.90 1.22 4.85
C VAL A 20 -6.22 1.61 5.52
N GLY A 21 -6.27 2.77 6.18
CA GLY A 21 -7.47 3.31 6.82
C GLY A 21 -8.59 3.58 5.80
N ALA A 22 -8.27 4.16 4.65
CA ALA A 22 -9.23 4.42 3.58
C ALA A 22 -9.79 3.11 3.00
N LEU A 23 -8.94 2.11 2.76
CA LEU A 23 -9.36 0.79 2.28
C LEU A 23 -10.25 0.09 3.31
N ALA A 24 -9.88 0.10 4.59
CA ALA A 24 -10.69 -0.47 5.66
C ALA A 24 -12.02 0.27 5.84
N TYR A 25 -12.04 1.59 5.66
CA TYR A 25 -13.27 2.37 5.68
C TYR A 25 -14.18 2.02 4.50
N LEU A 26 -13.63 1.93 3.30
CA LEU A 26 -14.36 1.56 2.09
C LEU A 26 -14.93 0.15 2.19
N ALA A 27 -14.13 -0.80 2.68
CA ALA A 27 -14.57 -2.19 2.90
C ALA A 27 -15.73 -2.28 3.90
N ARG A 28 -15.70 -1.47 4.97
CA ARG A 28 -16.78 -1.43 5.97
C ARG A 28 -18.05 -0.75 5.45
N ARG A 29 -17.90 0.36 4.72
CA ARG A 29 -19.06 1.17 4.27
C ARG A 29 -19.68 0.69 2.97
N HIS A 30 -18.90 0.07 2.10
CA HIS A 30 -19.32 -0.41 0.78
C HIS A 30 -18.76 -1.82 0.51
N PRO A 31 -19.33 -2.86 1.13
CA PRO A 31 -18.81 -4.22 1.06
C PRO A 31 -18.76 -4.79 -0.37
N ALA A 32 -19.63 -4.32 -1.28
CA ALA A 32 -19.61 -4.71 -2.69
C ALA A 32 -18.29 -4.38 -3.42
N TRP A 33 -17.52 -3.41 -2.90
CA TRP A 33 -16.24 -3.01 -3.48
C TRP A 33 -15.04 -3.81 -2.95
N VAL A 34 -15.24 -4.67 -1.95
CA VAL A 34 -14.14 -5.45 -1.36
C VAL A 34 -13.53 -6.41 -2.37
N GLN A 35 -14.37 -7.12 -3.13
CA GLN A 35 -13.92 -8.09 -4.12
C GLN A 35 -13.09 -7.45 -5.26
N PRO A 36 -13.55 -6.38 -5.95
CA PRO A 36 -12.72 -5.72 -6.95
C PRO A 36 -11.45 -5.09 -6.35
N LEU A 37 -11.51 -4.61 -5.10
CA LEU A 37 -10.36 -4.07 -4.41
C LEU A 37 -9.29 -5.14 -4.13
N LEU A 38 -9.70 -6.33 -3.66
CA LEU A 38 -8.78 -7.44 -3.44
C LEU A 38 -8.14 -7.93 -4.73
N VAL A 39 -8.89 -7.99 -5.84
CA VAL A 39 -8.34 -8.35 -7.16
C VAL A 39 -7.31 -7.32 -7.62
N GLY A 40 -7.60 -6.02 -7.47
CA GLY A 40 -6.65 -4.96 -7.78
C GLY A 40 -5.38 -5.06 -6.94
N LEU A 41 -5.51 -5.25 -5.62
CA LEU A 41 -4.37 -5.42 -4.71
C LEU A 41 -3.55 -6.68 -5.06
N ALA A 42 -4.19 -7.79 -5.39
CA ALA A 42 -3.52 -9.01 -5.83
C ALA A 42 -2.72 -8.80 -7.12
N GLY A 43 -3.26 -8.02 -8.07
CA GLY A 43 -2.52 -7.65 -9.28
C GLY A 43 -1.29 -6.80 -8.99
N VAL A 44 -1.43 -5.80 -8.12
CA VAL A 44 -0.30 -4.94 -7.71
C VAL A 44 0.76 -5.75 -6.97
N THR A 45 0.38 -6.64 -6.05
CA THR A 45 1.35 -7.48 -5.32
C THR A 45 2.04 -8.48 -6.24
N ALA A 46 1.34 -9.06 -7.22
CA ALA A 46 1.94 -9.94 -8.22
C ALA A 46 2.99 -9.19 -9.07
N LEU A 47 2.66 -8.00 -9.56
CA LEU A 47 3.61 -7.16 -10.29
C LEU A 47 4.80 -6.75 -9.42
N ALA A 48 4.54 -6.33 -8.18
CA ALA A 48 5.60 -6.00 -7.24
C ALA A 48 6.52 -7.20 -6.99
N ALA A 49 5.97 -8.41 -6.81
CA ALA A 49 6.75 -9.63 -6.61
C ALA A 49 7.65 -9.97 -7.81
N LEU A 50 7.21 -9.66 -9.04
CA LEU A 50 8.01 -9.83 -10.25
C LEU A 50 9.13 -8.79 -10.36
N ILE A 51 8.87 -7.53 -9.99
CA ILE A 51 9.80 -6.41 -10.16
C ILE A 51 10.82 -6.34 -9.02
N THR A 52 10.43 -6.66 -7.79
CA THR A 52 11.29 -6.59 -6.59
C THR A 52 12.65 -7.30 -6.77
N PRO A 53 12.75 -8.55 -7.26
CA PRO A 53 14.04 -9.21 -7.44
C PRO A 53 14.92 -8.54 -8.51
N VAL A 54 14.33 -7.85 -9.48
CA VAL A 54 15.08 -7.11 -10.51
C VAL A 54 15.69 -5.85 -9.91
N VAL A 55 14.96 -5.15 -9.04
CA VAL A 55 15.42 -3.92 -8.38
C VAL A 55 16.38 -4.21 -7.21
N ALA A 56 16.21 -5.34 -6.53
CA ALA A 56 17.01 -5.73 -5.38
C ALA A 56 18.37 -6.35 -5.74
N ARG A 57 18.66 -6.50 -7.04
CA ARG A 57 19.91 -7.04 -7.58
C ARG A 57 20.84 -5.90 -8.00
#